data_AF-A0A7W1Q5V9-F1
#
_entry.id   AF-A0A7W1Q5V9-F1
#
_cell.length_a   1.000
_cell.length_b   1.000
_cell.length_c   1.000
_cell.angle_alpha   90.00
_cell.angle_beta   90.00
_cell.angle_gamma   90.00
#
_symmetry.space_group_name_H-M   'P 1'
#
loop_
_entity.id
_entity.type
_entity.pdbx_description
1 polymer ?
#
loop_
_entity_poly.entity_id
_entity_poly.type
_entity_poly.pdbx_seq_one_letter_code
_entity_poly.pdbx_strand_id
1 'polypeptide(L)'
;MIFWWWGSVVIGAAFPFIALLAPTALWPYAWSGYGAALFVVVPFVQGLLVSFTIQRTGSNKYASAMVGTAISGLLFAAALVTLAYEGMMCLFMALPLWGIVLLLGALLGEAIVKLDKGSVPFVIGIVPITLLPAIRDDIGPPLLQCAKPAHRSTLLLNRIEFGRFCLIWTDSASPRHGTSAWASLAQLERGHMEITEFVG
;
A
#
# COMPACT_ATOMS: atom_id res chain seq x y z
N MET A 1 19.35 31.42 -8.99
CA MET A 1 18.16 30.60 -9.33
C MET A 1 18.26 29.15 -8.83
N ILE A 2 19.38 28.43 -9.05
CA ILE A 2 19.56 27.04 -8.60
C ILE A 2 19.31 26.81 -7.09
N PHE A 3 19.78 27.71 -6.22
CA PHE A 3 19.64 27.54 -4.76
C PHE A 3 18.17 27.49 -4.29
N TRP A 4 17.30 28.31 -4.88
CA TRP A 4 15.87 28.33 -4.56
C TRP A 4 15.12 27.09 -5.05
N TRP A 5 15.58 26.50 -6.16
CA TRP A 5 15.03 25.26 -6.69
C TRP A 5 15.28 24.09 -5.74
N TRP A 6 16.51 23.97 -5.22
CA TRP A 6 16.84 23.00 -4.18
C TRP A 6 16.03 23.20 -2.90
N GLY A 7 15.84 24.44 -2.47
CA GLY A 7 14.96 24.76 -1.33
C GLY A 7 13.55 24.21 -1.52
N SER A 8 12.96 24.38 -2.71
CA SER A 8 11.61 23.89 -3.02
C SER A 8 11.52 22.36 -3.06
N VAL A 9 12.53 21.70 -3.65
CA VAL A 9 12.61 20.23 -3.69
C VAL A 9 12.77 19.65 -2.29
N VAL A 10 13.64 20.23 -1.46
CA VAL A 10 13.89 19.79 -0.09
C VAL A 10 12.68 20.06 0.80
N ILE A 11 12.06 21.24 0.72
CA ILE A 11 10.82 21.53 1.46
C ILE A 11 9.71 20.56 1.04
N GLY A 12 9.54 20.33 -0.26
CA GLY A 12 8.54 19.39 -0.77
C GLY A 12 8.81 17.94 -0.42
N ALA A 13 10.07 17.53 -0.18
CA ALA A 13 10.41 16.21 0.33
C ALA A 13 10.26 16.11 1.87
N ALA A 14 10.77 17.12 2.60
CA ALA A 14 10.82 17.13 4.05
C ALA A 14 9.47 17.40 4.71
N PHE A 15 8.62 18.24 4.10
CA PHE A 15 7.30 18.55 4.64
C PHE A 15 6.39 17.31 4.74
N PRO A 16 6.15 16.52 3.68
CA PRO A 16 5.38 15.29 3.81
C PRO A 16 6.09 14.28 4.72
N PHE A 17 7.42 14.23 4.72
CA PHE A 17 8.16 13.40 5.66
C PHE A 17 7.81 13.78 7.11
N ILE A 18 7.96 15.04 7.52
CA ILE A 18 7.69 15.47 8.90
C ILE A 18 6.19 15.40 9.24
N ALA A 19 5.34 15.92 8.35
CA ALA A 19 3.90 16.04 8.59
C ALA A 19 3.18 14.68 8.60
N LEU A 20 3.73 13.67 7.91
CA LEU A 20 3.09 12.35 7.79
C LEU A 20 3.88 11.25 8.52
N LEU A 21 5.20 11.35 8.74
CA LEU A 21 5.93 10.40 9.62
C LEU A 21 5.65 10.58 11.10
N ALA A 22 5.57 11.81 11.60
CA ALA A 22 5.31 12.00 13.02
C ALA A 22 3.99 11.34 13.47
N PRO A 23 2.89 11.44 12.70
CA PRO A 23 1.69 10.66 12.97
C PRO A 23 1.89 9.17 12.71
N THR A 24 2.46 8.76 11.57
CA THR A 24 2.55 7.32 11.19
C THR A 24 3.47 6.49 12.10
N ALA A 25 4.47 7.08 12.76
CA ALA A 25 5.28 6.43 13.78
C ALA A 25 4.50 6.17 15.08
N LEU A 26 3.52 7.01 15.38
CA LEU A 26 2.59 6.84 16.52
C LEU A 26 1.38 5.94 16.14
N TRP A 27 1.14 5.74 14.86
CA TRP A 27 -0.05 5.13 14.27
C TRP A 27 -0.16 3.60 14.20
N PRO A 28 0.90 2.76 14.32
CA PRO A 28 0.76 1.32 14.07
C PRO A 28 -0.25 0.63 14.99
N TYR A 29 -0.52 1.24 16.15
CA TYR A 29 -1.44 0.70 17.14
C TYR A 29 -2.92 1.03 16.90
N ALA A 30 -3.26 1.88 15.91
CA ALA A 30 -4.61 2.44 15.79
C ALA A 30 -5.38 2.06 14.53
N TRP A 31 -4.78 1.94 13.32
CA TRP A 31 -5.57 1.77 12.08
C TRP A 31 -5.05 0.73 11.08
N SER A 32 -6.01 0.10 10.42
CA SER A 32 -5.87 -0.79 9.28
C SER A 32 -5.60 -0.08 7.93
N GLY A 33 -5.56 1.26 7.89
CA GLY A 33 -5.40 2.10 6.68
C GLY A 33 -3.98 2.61 6.39
N TYR A 34 -2.97 2.11 7.11
CA TYR A 34 -1.57 2.58 7.02
C TYR A 34 -1.01 2.56 5.58
N GLY A 35 -1.27 1.48 4.83
CA GLY A 35 -0.76 1.33 3.47
C GLY A 35 -1.29 2.37 2.50
N ALA A 36 -2.59 2.68 2.54
CA ALA A 36 -3.20 3.67 1.66
C ALA A 36 -2.66 5.09 1.96
N ALA A 37 -2.49 5.43 3.23
CA ALA A 37 -1.91 6.72 3.61
C ALA A 37 -0.49 6.89 3.05
N LEU A 38 0.38 5.89 3.23
CA LEU A 38 1.78 5.96 2.80
C LEU A 38 1.98 5.86 1.29
N PHE A 39 1.20 5.01 0.60
CA PHE A 39 1.43 4.73 -0.81
C PHE A 39 0.53 5.53 -1.76
N VAL A 40 -0.49 6.22 -1.24
CA VAL A 40 -1.40 7.04 -2.05
C VAL A 40 -1.41 8.50 -1.58
N VAL A 41 -1.73 8.76 -0.32
CA VAL A 41 -1.91 10.16 0.14
C VAL A 41 -0.58 10.90 0.17
N VAL A 42 0.46 10.28 0.75
CA VAL A 42 1.79 10.90 0.85
C VAL A 42 2.38 11.27 -0.52
N PRO A 43 2.52 10.35 -1.51
CA PRO A 43 3.04 10.72 -2.82
C PRO A 43 2.19 11.78 -3.51
N PHE A 44 0.86 11.69 -3.40
CA PHE A 44 -0.02 12.68 -4.02
C PHE A 44 0.26 14.09 -3.49
N VAL A 45 0.27 14.24 -2.17
CA VAL A 45 0.51 15.53 -1.50
C VAL A 45 1.94 16.02 -1.78
N GLN A 46 2.92 15.12 -1.78
CA GLN A 46 4.29 15.43 -2.13
C GLN A 46 4.40 16.03 -3.55
N GLY A 47 3.82 15.37 -4.55
CA GLY A 47 3.84 15.83 -5.93
C GLY A 47 3.15 17.18 -6.08
N LEU A 48 1.99 17.34 -5.44
CA LEU A 48 1.23 18.58 -5.40
C LEU A 48 2.09 19.73 -4.85
N LEU A 49 2.71 19.54 -3.69
CA LEU A 49 3.53 20.54 -3.01
C LEU A 49 4.77 20.94 -3.83
N VAL A 50 5.51 19.96 -4.35
CA VAL A 50 6.74 20.22 -5.11
C VAL A 50 6.43 20.97 -6.40
N SER A 51 5.44 20.50 -7.16
CA SER A 51 5.02 21.16 -8.40
C SER A 51 4.51 22.57 -8.15
N PHE A 52 3.66 22.73 -7.13
CA PHE A 52 3.11 24.03 -6.74
C PHE A 52 4.21 25.03 -6.35
N THR A 53 5.14 24.63 -5.48
CA THR A 53 6.22 25.51 -4.98
C THR A 53 7.21 25.89 -6.06
N ILE A 54 7.64 24.95 -6.91
CA ILE A 54 8.58 25.22 -8.02
C ILE A 54 7.98 26.22 -9.02
N GLN A 55 6.71 26.03 -9.38
CA GLN A 55 6.05 26.90 -10.34
C GLN A 55 5.77 28.30 -9.78
N ARG A 56 5.35 28.38 -8.51
CA ARG A 56 5.11 29.66 -7.85
C ARG A 56 6.37 30.49 -7.66
N THR A 57 7.53 29.85 -7.50
CA THR A 57 8.82 30.53 -7.32
C THR A 57 9.45 30.98 -8.66
N GLY A 58 8.71 30.90 -9.77
CA GLY A 58 9.11 31.53 -11.02
C GLY A 58 9.86 30.63 -12.00
N SER A 59 9.97 29.33 -11.74
CA SER A 59 10.26 28.37 -12.80
C SER A 59 8.95 27.98 -13.49
N ASN A 60 8.44 28.84 -14.38
CA ASN A 60 7.19 28.61 -15.10
C ASN A 60 7.33 27.54 -16.20
N LYS A 61 8.25 26.57 -16.01
CA LYS A 61 8.55 25.50 -16.94
C LYS A 61 8.04 24.19 -16.34
N TYR A 62 7.04 23.61 -16.99
CA TYR A 62 6.50 22.28 -16.71
C TYR A 62 7.61 21.24 -16.44
N ALA A 63 8.61 21.20 -17.31
CA ALA A 63 9.74 20.26 -17.19
C ALA A 63 10.50 20.40 -15.85
N SER A 64 10.65 21.62 -15.33
CA SER A 64 11.35 21.86 -14.06
C SER A 64 10.56 21.34 -12.86
N ALA A 65 9.22 21.47 -12.90
CA ALA A 65 8.34 20.93 -11.87
C ALA A 65 8.34 19.40 -11.89
N MET A 66 8.31 18.78 -13.07
CA MET A 66 8.34 17.32 -13.22
C MET A 66 9.68 16.73 -12.77
N VAL A 67 10.81 17.33 -13.16
CA VAL A 67 12.14 16.91 -12.70
C VAL A 67 12.26 17.08 -11.18
N GLY A 68 11.81 18.22 -10.63
CA GLY A 68 11.84 18.45 -9.18
C GLY A 68 10.98 17.46 -8.41
N THR A 69 9.80 17.12 -8.95
CA THR A 69 8.91 16.09 -8.39
C THR A 69 9.57 14.72 -8.41
N ALA A 70 10.21 14.33 -9.52
CA ALA A 70 10.91 13.05 -9.62
C ALA A 70 12.09 12.96 -8.64
N ILE A 71 12.89 14.02 -8.49
CA ILE A 71 14.01 14.06 -7.53
C ILE A 71 13.50 14.02 -6.10
N SER A 72 12.51 14.84 -5.75
CA SER A 72 11.85 14.78 -4.44
C SER A 72 11.32 13.37 -4.17
N GLY A 73 10.73 12.76 -5.21
CA GLY A 73 10.19 11.43 -5.15
C GLY A 73 11.26 10.39 -4.78
N LEU A 74 12.38 10.42 -5.49
CA LEU A 74 13.52 9.54 -5.25
C LEU A 74 14.12 9.73 -3.85
N LEU A 75 14.23 10.97 -3.37
CA LEU A 75 14.71 11.27 -2.02
C LEU A 75 13.78 10.69 -0.95
N PHE A 76 12.47 10.82 -1.14
CA PHE A 76 11.49 10.26 -0.22
C PHE A 76 11.53 8.72 -0.23
N ALA A 77 11.60 8.09 -1.41
CA ALA A 77 11.74 6.65 -1.53
C ALA A 77 13.02 6.14 -0.84
N ALA A 78 14.16 6.83 -1.03
CA ALA A 78 15.41 6.52 -0.35
C ALA A 78 15.28 6.63 1.17
N ALA A 79 14.57 7.64 1.67
CA ALA A 79 14.30 7.79 3.10
C ALA A 79 13.40 6.67 3.64
N LEU A 80 12.37 6.25 2.90
CA LEU A 80 11.55 5.09 3.27
C LEU A 80 12.37 3.78 3.29
N VAL A 81 13.32 3.59 2.38
CA VAL A 81 14.22 2.43 2.39
C VAL A 81 15.02 2.37 3.70
N THR A 82 15.42 3.51 4.26
CA THR A 82 16.12 3.55 5.56
C THR A 82 15.21 3.21 6.76
N LEU A 83 13.90 3.42 6.63
CA LEU A 83 12.89 3.14 7.65
C LEU A 83 12.26 1.74 7.54
N ALA A 84 12.33 1.12 6.36
CA ALA A 84 11.73 -0.17 6.08
C ALA A 84 12.54 -1.31 6.72
N TYR A 85 12.33 -1.50 8.03
CA TYR A 85 12.86 -2.64 8.78
C TYR A 85 12.25 -3.97 8.30
N GLU A 86 10.99 -3.95 7.83
CA GLU A 86 10.31 -5.07 7.18
C GLU A 86 10.21 -4.86 5.65
N GLY A 87 11.27 -5.24 4.93
CA GLY A 87 11.21 -5.67 3.53
C GLY A 87 11.16 -4.59 2.44
N MET A 88 12.31 -4.36 1.80
CA MET A 88 12.43 -3.60 0.53
C MET A 88 11.43 -4.06 -0.56
N MET A 89 10.94 -5.30 -0.49
CA MET A 89 9.94 -5.84 -1.42
C MET A 89 8.61 -5.05 -1.41
N CYS A 90 8.16 -4.55 -0.25
CA CYS A 90 6.91 -3.77 -0.21
C CYS A 90 7.03 -2.45 -0.96
N LEU A 91 8.20 -1.81 -0.85
CA LEU A 91 8.54 -0.59 -1.56
C LEU A 91 8.61 -0.82 -3.07
N PHE A 92 9.24 -1.91 -3.50
CA PHE A 92 9.32 -2.25 -4.93
C PHE A 92 7.95 -2.52 -5.54
N MET A 93 7.07 -3.24 -4.84
CA MET A 93 5.72 -3.54 -5.34
C MET A 93 4.84 -2.29 -5.39
N ALA A 94 5.02 -1.36 -4.44
CA ALA A 94 4.25 -0.12 -4.39
C ALA A 94 4.77 0.99 -5.32
N LEU A 95 6.06 0.94 -5.71
CA LEU A 95 6.72 1.96 -6.54
C LEU A 95 5.96 2.35 -7.83
N PRO A 96 5.40 1.43 -8.63
CA PRO A 96 4.65 1.83 -9.84
C PRO A 96 3.39 2.64 -9.51
N LEU A 97 2.63 2.22 -8.50
CA LEU A 97 1.44 2.96 -8.05
C LEU A 97 1.85 4.33 -7.48
N TRP A 98 2.92 4.34 -6.69
CA TRP A 98 3.47 5.52 -6.05
C TRP A 98 3.86 6.59 -7.08
N GLY A 99 4.56 6.21 -8.15
CA GLY A 99 4.95 7.12 -9.23
C GLY A 99 3.77 7.74 -9.97
N ILE A 100 2.72 6.95 -10.26
CA ILE A 100 1.50 7.46 -10.92
C ILE A 100 0.81 8.48 -10.02
N VAL A 101 0.63 8.15 -8.74
CA VAL A 101 -0.05 9.03 -7.78
C VAL A 101 0.75 10.31 -7.51
N LEU A 102 2.07 10.22 -7.43
CA LEU A 102 2.98 11.35 -7.32
C LEU A 102 2.81 12.31 -8.53
N LEU A 103 2.75 11.78 -9.74
CA LEU A 103 2.54 12.57 -10.96
C LEU A 103 1.14 13.22 -11.00
N LEU A 104 0.09 12.50 -10.59
CA LEU A 104 -1.26 13.08 -10.48
C LEU A 104 -1.30 14.28 -9.53
N GLY A 105 -0.62 14.16 -8.38
CA GLY A 105 -0.43 15.27 -7.46
C GLY A 105 0.26 16.46 -8.12
N ALA A 106 1.35 16.21 -8.84
CA ALA A 106 2.11 17.27 -9.52
C ALA A 106 1.32 18.01 -10.61
N LEU A 107 0.52 17.28 -11.39
CA LEU A 107 -0.39 17.87 -12.38
C LEU A 107 -1.47 18.73 -11.72
N LEU A 108 -2.01 18.31 -10.58
CA LEU A 108 -2.97 19.11 -9.84
C LEU A 108 -2.32 20.37 -9.25
N GLY A 109 -1.11 20.25 -8.69
CA GLY A 109 -0.35 21.39 -8.19
C GLY A 109 -0.11 22.45 -9.27
N GLU A 110 0.17 22.02 -10.50
CA GLU A 110 0.26 22.90 -11.66
C GLU A 110 -1.06 23.61 -11.97
N ALA A 111 -2.15 22.85 -12.03
CA ALA A 111 -3.48 23.40 -12.31
C ALA A 111 -3.86 24.47 -11.27
N ILE A 112 -3.54 24.24 -9.99
CA ILE A 112 -3.78 25.21 -8.92
C ILE A 112 -3.01 26.51 -9.13
N VAL A 113 -1.73 26.46 -9.52
CA VAL A 113 -0.93 27.66 -9.78
C VAL A 113 -1.50 28.48 -10.95
N LYS A 114 -2.01 27.80 -11.98
CA LYS A 114 -2.64 28.47 -13.14
C LYS A 114 -3.98 29.13 -12.80
N LEU A 115 -4.71 28.58 -11.83
CA LEU A 115 -6.01 29.08 -11.39
C LEU A 115 -5.90 30.21 -10.36
N ASP A 116 -4.83 30.23 -9.55
CA ASP A 116 -4.70 31.16 -8.44
C ASP A 116 -4.03 32.49 -8.83
N LYS A 117 -4.70 33.61 -8.49
CA LYS A 117 -4.17 34.97 -8.61
C LYS A 117 -3.73 35.59 -7.27
N GLY A 118 -3.83 34.91 -6.12
CA GLY A 118 -3.33 35.54 -4.89
C GLY A 118 -3.56 34.89 -3.52
N SER A 119 -4.21 33.73 -3.35
CA SER A 119 -4.42 33.18 -1.99
C SER A 119 -4.70 31.67 -1.96
N VAL A 120 -3.64 30.86 -1.96
CA VAL A 120 -3.70 29.38 -1.85
C VAL A 120 -2.89 28.71 -0.73
N PRO A 121 -2.22 29.39 0.23
CA PRO A 121 -1.53 28.64 1.29
C PRO A 121 -2.51 27.80 2.13
N PHE A 122 -3.80 28.16 2.15
CA PHE A 122 -4.84 27.46 2.90
C PHE A 122 -5.33 26.17 2.22
N VAL A 123 -5.47 26.15 0.88
CA VAL A 123 -5.99 24.99 0.13
C VAL A 123 -5.06 23.78 0.26
N ILE A 124 -3.75 24.03 0.24
CA ILE A 124 -2.70 23.01 0.35
C ILE A 124 -2.74 22.29 1.71
N GLY A 125 -3.11 23.00 2.79
CA GLY A 125 -3.25 22.40 4.12
C GLY A 125 -4.54 21.58 4.30
N ILE A 126 -5.62 21.95 3.61
CA ILE A 126 -6.94 21.29 3.76
C ILE A 126 -7.03 19.98 3.00
N VAL A 127 -6.40 19.87 1.83
CA VAL A 127 -6.46 18.67 0.97
C VAL A 127 -6.07 17.39 1.71
N PRO A 128 -4.91 17.29 2.41
CA PRO A 128 -4.57 16.09 3.16
C PRO A 128 -5.54 15.79 4.32
N ILE A 129 -6.04 16.83 5.00
CA ILE A 129 -6.98 16.69 6.13
C ILE A 129 -8.34 16.15 5.67
N THR A 130 -8.79 16.54 4.47
CA THR A 130 -10.07 16.10 3.89
C THR A 130 -10.00 14.70 3.26
N LEU A 131 -8.82 14.26 2.84
CA LEU A 131 -8.60 12.90 2.32
C LEU A 131 -8.51 11.83 3.42
N LEU A 132 -8.16 12.22 4.66
CA LEU A 132 -8.09 11.33 5.83
C LEU A 132 -9.39 10.54 6.12
N PRO A 133 -10.59 11.15 6.18
CA PRO A 133 -11.82 10.42 6.47
C PRO A 133 -12.23 9.43 5.37
N ALA A 134 -11.91 9.71 4.09
CA ALA A 134 -12.27 8.84 2.97
C ALA A 134 -11.57 7.46 3.01
N ILE A 135 -10.46 7.35 3.74
CA ILE A 135 -9.72 6.09 3.92
C ILE A 135 -10.28 5.27 5.10
N ARG A 136 -11.11 5.88 5.96
CA ARG A 136 -11.58 5.27 7.19
C ARG A 136 -12.68 4.22 6.98
N ASP A 137 -13.51 4.38 5.96
CA ASP A 137 -14.79 3.65 5.87
C ASP A 137 -14.70 2.29 5.15
N ASP A 138 -13.65 2.02 4.38
CA ASP A 138 -13.53 0.79 3.58
C ASP A 138 -12.81 -0.38 4.26
N ILE A 139 -12.37 -0.22 5.52
CA ILE A 139 -11.58 -1.26 6.21
C ILE A 139 -12.34 -1.81 7.41
N GLY A 140 -13.43 -2.51 7.11
CA GLY A 140 -14.01 -3.47 8.05
C GLY A 140 -12.96 -4.54 8.44
N PRO A 141 -13.01 -5.09 9.67
CA PRO A 141 -11.98 -6.01 10.16
C PRO A 141 -11.89 -7.26 9.24
N PRO A 142 -10.79 -7.46 8.50
CA PRO A 142 -10.73 -8.51 7.48
C PRO A 142 -10.65 -9.94 8.04
N LEU A 143 -10.61 -10.13 9.37
CA LEU A 143 -10.31 -11.45 9.96
C LEU A 143 -11.35 -11.96 10.98
N LEU A 144 -12.37 -11.19 11.33
CA LEU A 144 -13.44 -11.67 12.23
C LEU A 144 -14.59 -12.38 11.51
N GLN A 145 -14.66 -12.33 10.17
CA GLN A 145 -15.67 -13.07 9.40
C GLN A 145 -15.27 -14.51 9.06
N CYS A 146 -14.00 -14.89 9.19
CA CYS A 146 -13.58 -16.31 9.10
C CYS A 146 -13.74 -17.05 10.44
N ALA A 147 -13.98 -16.34 11.53
CA ALA A 147 -14.24 -16.92 12.86
C ALA A 147 -15.74 -16.96 13.18
N LYS A 148 -16.60 -17.28 12.20
CA LYS A 148 -17.87 -17.91 12.54
C LYS A 148 -17.58 -19.42 12.55
N PRO A 149 -17.42 -20.06 13.72
CA PRO A 149 -17.31 -21.52 13.75
C PRO A 149 -18.56 -22.05 13.07
N ALA A 150 -18.37 -22.69 11.92
CA ALA A 150 -19.40 -23.48 11.28
C ALA A 150 -19.80 -24.53 12.31
N HIS A 151 -20.91 -24.24 12.98
CA HIS A 151 -21.57 -25.16 13.88
C HIS A 151 -21.96 -26.37 13.03
N ARG A 152 -21.08 -27.39 13.07
CA ARG A 152 -21.36 -28.81 13.05
C ARG A 152 -22.77 -29.12 12.57
N SER A 153 -22.90 -29.63 11.34
CA SER A 153 -23.51 -30.94 11.07
C SER A 153 -23.46 -31.27 9.57
N THR A 154 -22.78 -32.38 9.27
CA THR A 154 -23.11 -33.38 8.25
C THR A 154 -23.04 -33.09 6.74
N LEU A 155 -22.35 -34.03 6.10
CA LEU A 155 -22.69 -34.70 4.83
C LEU A 155 -22.14 -34.11 3.53
N LEU A 156 -21.06 -34.78 3.08
CA LEU A 156 -20.94 -35.39 1.75
C LEU A 156 -21.75 -34.72 0.64
N LEU A 157 -21.08 -33.91 -0.18
CA LEU A 157 -21.16 -34.08 -1.63
C LEU A 157 -20.06 -33.29 -2.35
N ASN A 158 -19.23 -34.08 -3.01
CA ASN A 158 -18.52 -33.81 -4.25
C ASN A 158 -19.18 -32.68 -5.08
N ARG A 159 -18.62 -31.46 -5.02
CA ARG A 159 -18.85 -30.44 -6.03
C ARG A 159 -17.58 -29.62 -6.23
N ILE A 160 -16.90 -29.98 -7.31
CA ILE A 160 -15.85 -29.19 -7.95
C ILE A 160 -16.50 -27.89 -8.44
N GLU A 161 -16.20 -26.78 -7.80
CA GLU A 161 -16.37 -25.43 -8.37
C GLU A 161 -15.02 -24.72 -8.20
N PHE A 162 -14.23 -24.77 -9.27
CA PHE A 162 -13.08 -23.90 -9.51
C PHE A 162 -13.59 -22.45 -9.52
N GLY A 163 -13.12 -21.59 -8.62
CA GLY A 163 -13.36 -20.15 -8.79
C GLY A 163 -13.40 -19.24 -7.58
N ARG A 164 -12.80 -19.59 -6.44
CA ARG A 164 -12.43 -18.60 -5.39
C ARG A 164 -11.16 -19.04 -4.70
N PHE A 165 -10.03 -18.63 -5.25
CA PHE A 165 -8.72 -18.83 -4.65
C PHE A 165 -8.58 -17.91 -3.43
N CYS A 166 -8.95 -18.42 -2.26
CA CYS A 166 -8.44 -17.93 -0.99
C CYS A 166 -7.12 -18.68 -0.76
N LEU A 167 -6.00 -18.11 -1.23
CA LEU A 167 -4.67 -18.63 -0.90
C LEU A 167 -4.42 -18.36 0.58
N ILE A 168 -4.78 -19.34 1.42
CA ILE A 168 -4.28 -19.44 2.78
C ILE A 168 -2.81 -19.84 2.64
N TRP A 169 -1.91 -18.87 2.78
CA TRP A 169 -0.49 -19.14 2.96
C TRP A 169 -0.32 -19.67 4.38
N THR A 170 -0.53 -20.96 4.58
CA THR A 170 -0.11 -21.61 5.83
C THR A 170 1.41 -21.68 5.77
N ASP A 171 2.06 -20.93 6.65
CA ASP A 171 3.49 -20.97 6.88
C ASP A 171 3.88 -22.38 7.37
N SER A 172 4.16 -23.28 6.43
CA SER A 172 4.63 -24.63 6.70
C SER A 172 6.15 -24.62 6.86
N ALA A 173 6.63 -23.96 7.90
CA ALA A 173 8.04 -24.00 8.29
C ALA A 173 8.24 -23.81 9.81
N SER A 174 7.52 -24.59 10.63
CA SER A 174 7.97 -24.91 11.99
C SER A 174 8.36 -26.39 12.05
N PRO A 175 9.66 -26.74 12.02
CA PRO A 175 10.10 -28.10 12.18
C PRO A 175 10.18 -28.47 13.66
N ARG A 176 9.48 -29.57 14.00
CA ARG A 176 9.75 -30.51 15.10
C ARG A 176 9.23 -30.15 16.50
N HIS A 177 7.96 -30.44 16.73
CA HIS A 177 7.56 -31.31 17.84
C HIS A 177 6.34 -32.16 17.45
N GLY A 178 6.45 -33.49 17.60
CA GLY A 178 5.32 -34.42 17.60
C GLY A 178 5.27 -35.37 16.40
N THR A 179 5.90 -36.53 16.54
CA THR A 179 5.86 -37.70 15.63
C THR A 179 4.51 -38.45 15.63
N SER A 180 3.40 -37.74 15.90
CA SER A 180 2.02 -38.22 15.97
C SER A 180 1.35 -38.67 14.67
N ALA A 181 1.42 -37.78 13.67
CA ALA A 181 0.32 -37.65 12.70
C ALA A 181 0.54 -38.39 11.37
N TRP A 182 1.73 -38.96 11.14
CA TRP A 182 2.06 -39.65 9.88
C TRP A 182 1.52 -41.10 9.82
N ALA A 183 1.06 -41.67 10.94
CA ALA A 183 0.51 -43.02 10.96
C ALA A 183 -0.89 -43.12 10.30
N SER A 184 -1.63 -42.02 10.17
CA SER A 184 -3.01 -42.06 9.66
C SER A 184 -3.14 -41.86 8.15
N LEU A 185 -2.11 -41.36 7.45
CA LEU A 185 -2.14 -41.19 5.99
C LEU A 185 -1.70 -42.46 5.22
N ALA A 186 -0.91 -43.34 5.85
CA ALA A 186 -0.52 -44.62 5.24
C ALA A 186 -1.62 -45.71 5.28
N GLN A 187 -2.77 -45.41 5.89
CA GLN A 187 -3.88 -46.35 6.04
C GLN A 187 -5.03 -46.10 5.04
N LEU A 188 -5.01 -44.97 4.31
CA LEU A 188 -6.01 -44.68 3.27
C LEU A 188 -5.63 -45.16 1.85
N GLU A 189 -4.35 -45.44 1.58
CA GLU A 189 -3.92 -45.96 0.27
C GLU A 189 -4.10 -47.49 0.09
N ARG A 190 -4.46 -48.24 1.14
CA ARG A 190 -4.66 -49.70 1.06
C ARG A 190 -6.10 -50.15 0.78
N GLY A 191 -7.03 -49.21 0.55
CA GLY A 191 -8.45 -49.53 0.35
C GLY A 191 -8.98 -49.53 -1.09
N HIS A 192 -8.13 -49.29 -2.10
CA HIS A 192 -8.57 -49.02 -3.48
C HIS A 192 -7.98 -49.96 -4.56
N MET A 193 -7.70 -51.23 -4.22
CA MET A 193 -7.33 -52.26 -5.20
C MET A 193 -8.11 -53.56 -5.01
N GLU A 194 -9.43 -53.51 -5.10
CA GLU A 194 -10.24 -54.75 -5.21
C GLU A 194 -11.58 -54.54 -5.93
N ILE A 195 -11.58 -54.03 -7.17
CA ILE A 195 -12.73 -54.21 -8.09
C ILE A 195 -12.22 -54.28 -9.54
N THR A 196 -11.69 -55.43 -9.95
CA THR A 196 -11.69 -55.86 -11.36
C THR A 196 -11.49 -57.37 -11.41
N GLU A 197 -12.58 -58.14 -11.44
CA GLU A 197 -12.73 -59.42 -12.15
C GLU A 197 -14.05 -60.06 -11.71
N PHE A 198 -15.11 -59.94 -12.51
CA PHE A 198 -16.21 -60.93 -12.64
C PHE A 198 -17.18 -60.49 -13.75
N VAL A 199 -16.76 -60.61 -15.01
CA VAL A 199 -17.65 -60.80 -16.17
C VAL A 199 -16.89 -61.68 -17.17
N GLY A 200 -17.33 -62.92 -17.33
CA GLY A 200 -16.77 -63.90 -18.27
C GLY A 200 -17.06 -65.32 -17.83
#